data_AF-A0A2D7VXB5-F1
#
_entry.id   AF-A0A2D7VXB5-F1
#
_cell.length_a   1.000
_cell.length_b   1.000
_cell.length_c   1.000
_cell.angle_alpha   90.00
_cell.angle_beta   90.00
_cell.angle_gamma   90.00
#
_symmetry.space_group_name_H-M   'P 1'
#
loop_
_entity.id
_entity.type
_entity.pdbx_description
1 polymer ?
#
loop_
_entity_poly.entity_id
_entity_poly.type
_entity_poly.pdbx_seq_one_letter_code
_entity_poly.pdbx_strand_id
1 'polypeptide(L)' 'MAKQGLYANIHAKRKRIAQGSGEKMRKKGAKGAPSADVFKRAAKTAIKKKQGGPVCLPRVRGYK' A
#
# COMPACT_ATOMS: atom_id res chain seq x y z
N MET A 1 15.06 -22.48 2.51
CA MET A 1 14.99 -21.00 2.64
C MET A 1 13.54 -20.59 2.84
N ALA A 2 13.21 -19.86 3.92
CA ALA A 2 11.83 -19.45 4.17
C ALA A 2 11.36 -18.45 3.10
N LYS A 3 10.14 -18.62 2.58
CA LYS A 3 9.57 -17.72 1.57
C LYS A 3 9.32 -16.35 2.21
N GLN A 4 9.71 -15.28 1.52
CA GLN A 4 9.47 -13.92 2.00
C GLN A 4 7.97 -13.61 2.09
N GLY A 5 7.59 -12.82 3.10
CA GLY A 5 6.20 -12.42 3.34
C GLY A 5 5.64 -11.47 2.26
N LEU A 6 4.31 -11.27 2.27
CA LEU A 6 3.59 -10.46 1.28
C LEU A 6 4.19 -9.06 1.09
N TYR A 7 4.39 -8.32 2.19
CA TYR A 7 4.89 -6.94 2.12
C TYR A 7 6.33 -6.88 1.60
N ALA A 8 7.20 -7.83 1.99
CA ALA A 8 8.56 -7.91 1.47
C ALA A 8 8.57 -8.07 -0.06
N ASN A 9 7.71 -8.94 -0.59
CA ASN A 9 7.57 -9.15 -2.03
C ASN A 9 7.05 -7.90 -2.75
N ILE A 10 6.08 -7.19 -2.15
CA ILE A 10 5.56 -5.92 -2.69
C ILE A 10 6.68 -4.86 -2.74
N HIS A 11 7.48 -4.73 -1.68
CA HIS A 11 8.61 -3.80 -1.65
C HIS A 11 9.69 -4.15 -2.67
N ALA A 12 10.05 -5.44 -2.79
CA ALA A 12 10.99 -5.91 -3.79
C ALA A 12 10.50 -5.58 -5.21
N LYS A 13 9.22 -5.81 -5.50
CA LYS A 13 8.63 -5.43 -6.80
C LYS A 13 8.69 -3.92 -7.04
N ARG A 14 8.32 -3.10 -6.05
CA ARG A 14 8.41 -1.63 -6.18
C ARG A 14 9.83 -1.17 -6.49
N LYS A 15 10.84 -1.75 -5.85
CA LYS A 15 12.25 -1.46 -6.13
C LYS A 15 12.62 -1.80 -7.58
N ARG A 16 12.23 -2.98 -8.08
CA ARG A 16 12.48 -3.38 -9.49
C ARG A 16 11.82 -2.44 -10.49
N ILE A 17 10.58 -2.02 -10.22
CA ILE A 17 9.87 -1.03 -11.05
C ILE A 17 10.61 0.31 -11.04
N ALA A 18 11.07 0.76 -9.87
CA ALA A 18 11.85 2.00 -9.74
C ALA A 18 13.20 1.92 -10.46
N GLN A 19 13.81 0.74 -10.55
CA GLN A 19 15.03 0.48 -11.31
C GLN A 19 14.80 0.38 -12.83
N GLY A 20 13.56 0.51 -13.31
CA GLY A 20 13.26 0.51 -14.74
C GLY A 20 12.95 -0.86 -15.33
N SER A 21 12.51 -1.84 -14.55
CA SER A 21 12.21 -3.19 -15.05
C SER A 21 11.01 -3.30 -16.02
N GLY A 22 10.36 -2.20 -16.40
CA GLY A 22 9.18 -2.18 -17.28
C GLY A 22 7.90 -2.80 -16.69
N GLU A 23 7.96 -3.41 -15.50
CA GLU A 23 6.82 -3.99 -14.81
C GLU A 23 5.88 -2.91 -14.23
N LYS A 24 4.60 -3.23 -14.08
CA LYS A 24 3.63 -2.36 -13.38
C LYS A 24 3.04 -3.03 -12.14
N MET A 25 2.67 -2.21 -11.15
CA MET A 25 1.90 -2.71 -10.01
C MET A 25 0.47 -3.02 -10.48
N ARG A 26 -0.06 -4.18 -10.11
CA ARG A 26 -1.45 -4.51 -10.46
C ARG A 26 -2.40 -3.65 -9.64
N LYS A 27 -3.49 -3.19 -10.28
CA LYS A 27 -4.57 -2.47 -9.61
C LYS A 27 -5.23 -3.40 -8.59
N LYS A 28 -5.66 -2.84 -7.45
CA LYS A 28 -6.46 -3.57 -6.46
C LYS A 28 -7.69 -4.17 -7.15
N GLY A 29 -7.92 -5.47 -6.96
CA GLY A 29 -9.06 -6.19 -7.54
C GLY A 29 -8.88 -6.67 -8.99
N ALA A 30 -7.77 -6.34 -9.66
CA ALA A 30 -7.49 -6.88 -10.99
C ALA A 30 -7.10 -8.38 -10.91
N LYS A 31 -7.33 -9.13 -11.98
CA LYS A 31 -6.91 -10.55 -12.09
C LYS A 31 -5.40 -10.67 -11.82
N GLY A 32 -5.05 -11.45 -10.80
CA GLY A 32 -3.66 -11.66 -10.35
C GLY A 32 -3.10 -10.61 -9.38
N ALA A 33 -3.92 -9.68 -8.88
CA ALA A 33 -3.59 -8.85 -7.72
C ALA A 33 -3.76 -9.66 -6.42
N PRO A 34 -3.04 -9.32 -5.33
CA PRO A 34 -3.27 -9.96 -4.05
C PRO A 34 -4.70 -9.70 -3.56
N SER A 35 -5.38 -10.77 -3.10
CA SER A 35 -6.72 -10.68 -2.52
C SER A 35 -6.69 -10.03 -1.13
N ALA A 36 -7.84 -9.49 -0.70
CA ALA A 36 -8.02 -8.92 0.63
C ALA A 36 -7.63 -9.89 1.75
N ASP A 37 -7.91 -11.19 1.60
CA ASP A 37 -7.57 -12.19 2.63
C ASP A 37 -6.07 -12.41 2.77
N VAL A 38 -5.31 -12.24 1.67
CA VAL A 38 -3.85 -12.29 1.71
C VAL A 38 -3.31 -11.12 2.53
N PHE A 39 -3.91 -9.93 2.40
CA PHE A 39 -3.56 -8.77 3.23
C PHE A 39 -3.94 -8.96 4.69
N LYS A 40 -5.10 -9.57 4.99
CA LYS A 40 -5.50 -9.90 6.38
C LYS A 40 -4.49 -10.83 7.04
N ARG A 41 -4.06 -11.90 6.36
CA ARG A 41 -3.04 -12.83 6.85
C ARG A 41 -1.67 -12.17 7.05
N ALA A 42 -1.34 -11.18 6.23
CA ALA A 42 -0.08 -10.45 6.30
C ALA A 42 -0.11 -9.26 7.27
N ALA A 43 -1.23 -8.99 7.96
CA ALA A 43 -1.41 -7.82 8.82
C ALA A 43 -0.34 -7.72 9.93
N LYS A 44 0.15 -8.86 10.44
CA LYS A 44 1.24 -8.90 11.43
C LYS A 44 2.55 -8.23 10.96
N THR A 45 2.77 -8.17 9.64
CA THR A 45 3.96 -7.56 9.02
C THR A 45 3.71 -6.14 8.52
N ALA A 46 2.47 -5.65 8.63
CA ALA A 46 2.14 -4.30 8.20
C ALA A 46 2.67 -3.28 9.22
N ILE A 47 3.40 -2.28 8.74
CA ILE A 47 3.82 -1.14 9.57
C ILE A 47 2.57 -0.32 9.90
N LYS A 48 2.23 -0.19 11.18
CA LYS A 48 1.15 0.70 11.64
C LYS A 48 1.53 2.14 11.33
N LYS A 49 0.82 2.80 10.41
CA LYS A 49 0.88 4.26 10.32
C LYS A 49 0.17 4.83 11.56
N LYS A 50 0.80 5.77 12.27
CA LYS A 50 0.11 6.58 13.29
C LYS A 50 -1.09 7.23 12.60
N GLN A 51 -2.30 6.88 13.04
CA GLN A 51 -3.52 7.52 12.57
C GLN A 51 -3.58 8.90 13.23
N GLY A 52 -3.73 9.96 12.44
CA GLY A 52 -3.91 11.33 12.94
C GLY A 52 -2.88 12.33 12.41
N GLY A 53 -3.01 12.72 11.14
CA GLY A 53 -2.64 14.08 10.72
C GLY A 53 -3.92 14.92 10.75
N PRO A 54 -3.87 16.24 11.06
CA PRO A 54 -5.08 17.00 11.30
C PRO A 54 -5.93 16.98 10.04
N VAL A 55 -7.17 16.51 10.19
CA VAL A 55 -8.22 16.76 9.21
C VAL A 55 -8.30 18.28 9.07
N CYS A 56 -7.86 18.80 7.92
CA CYS A 56 -8.13 20.16 7.52
C CYS A 56 -9.66 20.26 7.38
N LEU A 57 -10.32 20.65 8.48
CA LEU A 57 -11.70 21.09 8.45
C LEU A 57 -11.75 22.28 7.47
N PRO A 58 -12.71 22.30 6.53
CA PRO A 58 -12.80 23.39 5.57
C PRO A 58 -13.00 24.68 6.35
N ARG A 59 -12.03 25.60 6.22
CA ARG A 59 -12.15 26.98 6.67
C ARG A 59 -13.37 27.57 5.98
N VAL A 60 -14.50 27.59 6.68
CA VAL A 60 -15.72 28.21 6.18
C VAL A 60 -15.39 29.65 5.81
N ARG A 61 -15.58 29.95 4.52
CA ARG A 61 -15.47 31.29 3.96
C ARG A 61 -16.49 32.18 4.67
N GLY A 62 -16.02 33.06 5.54
CA GLY A 62 -16.79 34.22 5.97
C GLY A 62 -16.82 35.24 4.85
N TYR A 63 -17.90 35.25 4.07
CA TYR A 63 -18.36 36.42 3.33
C TYR A 63 -19.48 37.05 4.15
N LYS A 64 -19.17 38.12 4.90
CA LYS A 64 -19.95 39.37 4.95
C LYS A 64 -19.16 40.41 5.73
#